data_AF-A0A2M7VJZ5-F1
#
_entry.id   AF-A0A2M7VJZ5-F1
#
_cell.length_a   1.000
_cell.length_b   1.000
_cell.length_c   1.000
_cell.angle_alpha   90.00
_cell.angle_beta   90.00
_cell.angle_gamma   90.00
#
_symmetry.space_group_name_H-M   'P 1'
#
loop_
_entity.id
_entity.type
_entity.pdbx_description
1 polymer ?
#
loop_
_entity_poly.entity_id
_entity_poly.type
_entity_poly.pdbx_seq_one_letter_code
_entity_poly.pdbx_strand_id
1 'polypeptide(L)'
;MKFQTKKLNSGLVKIWMIAIIIILAVVVCGGIYWWNKISTPIGELETKLELDIRMPESIKVGEVLKGEYLMKYNGEPFKGIVLYSYSREGFEDKTAYGKTAGLIKTGDFDSFPSALRMGLIAFRMDETGFIAGGDSFEDPGEYTFTMSVFKCSDIGLDEEECSARTPEEFILNFEPLNSVSKTITVVGESVSKEATTPTEKTVLDCDVKDPKYGECTSKFLNLFEENLRLCKPSKGTTPIGWEPAVGIIRGYEILGVQNNLCVINFWFLDTRDIFPEMENIPDTLLNKQMTCKYSTSERTIEKVAATDNCTGPLYDEINRFFGEE
;
A
#
# COMPACT_ATOMS: atom_id res chain seq x y z
N MET A 1 80.79 45.07 -18.43
CA MET A 1 80.10 44.18 -19.38
C MET A 1 79.44 45.02 -20.46
N LYS A 2 79.89 44.95 -21.72
CA LYS A 2 79.23 45.60 -22.86
C LYS A 2 78.20 44.63 -23.44
N PHE A 3 76.91 44.93 -23.31
CA PHE A 3 75.85 44.19 -23.97
C PHE A 3 75.85 44.54 -25.46
N GLN A 4 76.24 43.58 -26.30
CA GLN A 4 76.01 43.68 -27.74
C GLN A 4 74.56 43.30 -28.04
N THR A 5 73.75 44.28 -28.39
CA THR A 5 72.43 44.06 -28.97
C THR A 5 72.60 43.61 -30.42
N LYS A 6 72.49 42.29 -30.67
CA LYS A 6 72.37 41.75 -32.03
C LYS A 6 71.14 42.36 -32.69
N LYS A 7 71.36 43.08 -33.80
CA LYS A 7 70.30 43.62 -34.67
C LYS A 7 69.44 42.45 -35.15
N LEU A 8 68.25 42.28 -34.57
CA LEU A 8 67.30 41.28 -35.04
C LEU A 8 66.88 41.64 -36.47
N ASN A 9 66.91 40.64 -37.34
CA ASN A 9 66.60 40.79 -38.74
C ASN A 9 65.10 41.12 -38.89
N SER A 10 64.79 42.39 -39.15
CA SER A 10 63.43 42.96 -39.15
C SER A 10 62.44 42.19 -40.04
N GLY A 11 62.92 41.57 -41.14
CA GLY A 11 62.10 40.74 -42.01
C GLY A 11 61.56 39.47 -41.32
N LEU A 12 62.35 38.84 -40.46
CA LEU A 12 61.96 37.60 -39.77
C LEU A 12 60.88 37.87 -38.71
N VAL A 13 60.95 39.02 -38.04
CA VAL A 13 59.98 39.44 -37.02
C VAL A 13 58.60 39.68 -37.64
N LYS A 14 58.54 40.26 -38.85
CA LYS A 14 57.27 40.48 -39.57
C LYS A 14 56.60 39.17 -39.97
N ILE A 15 57.37 38.19 -40.42
CA ILE A 15 56.84 36.86 -40.82
C ILE A 15 56.27 36.13 -39.59
N TRP A 16 56.97 36.17 -38.45
CA TRP A 16 56.50 35.56 -37.21
C TRP A 16 55.22 36.20 -36.67
N MET A 17 55.12 37.54 -36.73
CA MET A 17 53.89 38.25 -36.34
C MET A 17 52.68 37.83 -37.20
N ILE A 18 52.85 37.69 -38.51
CA ILE A 18 51.77 37.26 -39.41
C ILE A 18 51.32 35.83 -39.09
N ALA A 19 52.27 34.92 -38.85
CA ALA A 19 51.95 33.53 -38.49
C ALA A 19 51.15 33.43 -37.18
N ILE A 20 51.51 34.22 -36.15
CA ILE A 20 50.78 34.26 -34.87
C ILE A 20 49.34 34.77 -35.06
N ILE A 21 49.14 35.79 -35.87
CA ILE A 21 47.80 36.34 -36.15
C ILE A 21 46.92 35.30 -36.86
N ILE A 22 47.48 34.55 -37.83
CA ILE A 22 46.74 33.50 -38.53
C ILE A 22 46.35 32.37 -37.57
N ILE A 23 47.27 31.95 -36.69
CA ILE A 23 46.99 30.91 -35.69
C ILE A 23 45.88 31.37 -34.73
N LEU A 24 45.96 32.61 -34.23
CA LEU A 24 44.91 33.18 -33.36
C LEU A 24 43.56 33.24 -34.07
N ALA A 25 43.52 33.67 -35.34
CA ALA A 25 42.29 33.71 -36.12
C ALA A 25 41.68 32.31 -36.32
N VAL A 26 42.50 31.29 -36.59
CA VAL A 26 42.04 29.90 -36.75
C VAL A 26 41.52 29.34 -35.42
N VAL A 27 42.17 29.63 -34.30
CA VAL A 27 41.73 29.17 -32.97
C VAL A 27 40.41 29.83 -32.57
N VAL A 28 40.26 31.14 -32.80
CA VAL A 28 39.03 31.87 -32.47
C VAL A 28 37.86 31.42 -33.36
N CYS A 29 38.07 31.36 -34.68
CA CYS A 29 37.03 30.91 -35.61
C CYS A 29 36.65 29.44 -35.39
N GLY A 30 37.64 28.57 -35.10
CA GLY A 30 37.41 27.18 -34.75
C GLY A 30 36.65 27.01 -33.43
N GLY A 31 36.99 27.82 -32.42
CA GLY A 31 36.30 27.83 -31.13
C GLY A 31 34.82 28.23 -31.24
N ILE A 32 34.52 29.30 -32.00
CA ILE A 32 33.14 29.75 -32.23
C ILE A 32 32.34 28.69 -33.01
N TYR A 33 32.93 28.09 -34.04
CA TYR A 33 32.29 27.03 -34.81
C TYR A 33 31.98 25.80 -33.94
N TRP A 34 32.93 25.38 -33.09
CA TRP A 34 32.75 24.25 -32.19
C TRP A 34 31.73 24.54 -31.09
N TRP A 35 31.73 25.77 -30.54
CA TRP A 35 30.75 26.23 -29.56
C TRP A 35 29.33 26.22 -30.13
N ASN A 36 29.12 26.75 -31.33
CA ASN A 36 27.81 26.74 -31.99
C ASN A 36 27.33 25.32 -32.34
N LYS A 37 28.26 24.39 -32.64
CA LYS A 37 27.92 22.99 -32.91
C LYS A 37 27.54 22.21 -31.65
N ILE A 38 28.08 22.57 -30.48
CA ILE A 38 27.67 22.01 -29.18
C ILE A 38 26.39 22.67 -28.67
N SER A 39 26.13 23.91 -29.08
CA SER A 39 24.94 24.68 -28.72
C SER A 39 23.70 24.30 -29.52
N THR A 40 23.69 23.21 -30.30
CA THR A 40 22.42 22.65 -30.78
C THR A 40 21.56 22.44 -29.54
N PRO A 41 20.41 23.12 -29.43
CA PRO A 41 19.53 22.93 -28.29
C PRO A 41 19.28 21.43 -28.22
N ILE A 42 19.75 20.82 -27.13
CA ILE A 42 19.34 19.48 -26.75
C ILE A 42 17.82 19.59 -26.80
N GLY A 43 17.20 18.95 -27.80
CA GLY A 43 15.77 19.10 -28.05
C GLY A 43 15.08 18.93 -26.72
N GLU A 44 14.29 19.94 -26.31
CA GLU A 44 13.58 19.91 -25.04
C GLU A 44 12.99 18.52 -24.89
N LEU A 45 13.50 17.78 -23.90
CA LEU A 45 13.04 16.42 -23.68
C LEU A 45 11.58 16.56 -23.29
N GLU A 46 10.69 16.30 -24.24
CA GLU A 46 9.26 16.51 -24.06
C GLU A 46 8.81 15.71 -22.85
N THR A 47 8.42 16.42 -21.80
CA THR A 47 8.03 15.82 -20.53
C THR A 47 6.67 15.19 -20.73
N LYS A 48 6.63 13.85 -20.77
CA LYS A 48 5.42 13.09 -21.04
C LYS A 48 5.11 12.17 -19.87
N LEU A 49 4.02 12.46 -19.17
CA LEU A 49 3.44 11.61 -18.15
C LEU A 49 2.15 11.00 -18.72
N GLU A 50 2.11 9.68 -18.86
CA GLU A 50 0.93 8.93 -19.31
C GLU A 50 0.38 8.12 -18.13
N LEU A 51 -0.94 8.21 -17.94
CA LEU A 51 -1.68 7.51 -16.90
C LEU A 51 -2.79 6.68 -17.55
N ASP A 52 -2.99 5.44 -17.09
CA ASP A 52 -4.09 4.57 -17.53
C ASP A 52 -4.64 3.74 -16.36
N ILE A 53 -5.90 3.35 -16.45
CA ILE A 53 -6.57 2.46 -15.50
C ILE A 53 -7.16 1.30 -16.30
N ARG A 54 -6.56 0.11 -16.16
CA ARG A 54 -7.04 -1.09 -16.83
C ARG A 54 -7.96 -1.87 -15.91
N MET A 55 -9.23 -1.90 -16.27
CA MET A 55 -10.27 -2.70 -15.62
C MET A 55 -11.39 -3.00 -16.62
N PRO A 56 -12.20 -4.03 -16.37
CA PRO A 56 -13.42 -4.26 -17.16
C PRO A 56 -14.39 -3.07 -17.05
N GLU A 57 -15.21 -2.88 -18.07
CA GLU A 57 -16.27 -1.85 -18.06
C GLU A 57 -17.41 -2.21 -17.10
N SER A 58 -17.66 -3.51 -16.90
CA SER A 58 -18.68 -4.00 -15.98
C SER A 58 -18.23 -5.28 -15.27
N ILE A 59 -18.72 -5.50 -14.05
CA ILE A 59 -18.47 -6.71 -13.24
C ILE A 59 -19.71 -7.09 -12.43
N LYS A 60 -19.89 -8.36 -12.08
CA LYS A 60 -20.98 -8.74 -11.16
C LYS A 60 -20.56 -8.57 -9.70
N VAL A 61 -21.53 -8.28 -8.84
CA VAL A 61 -21.36 -8.38 -7.38
C VAL A 61 -20.76 -9.76 -7.02
N GLY A 62 -19.73 -9.77 -6.18
CA GLY A 62 -19.00 -10.97 -5.75
C GLY A 62 -17.95 -11.52 -6.74
N GLU A 63 -17.86 -10.99 -7.97
CA GLU A 63 -16.77 -11.35 -8.87
C GLU A 63 -15.47 -10.61 -8.53
N VAL A 64 -14.34 -11.29 -8.73
CA VAL A 64 -13.01 -10.73 -8.46
C VAL A 64 -12.68 -9.63 -9.47
N LEU A 65 -12.47 -8.40 -8.99
CA LEU A 65 -11.97 -7.28 -9.76
C LEU A 65 -10.53 -7.57 -10.20
N LYS A 66 -10.34 -7.66 -11.51
CA LYS A 66 -9.02 -7.72 -12.13
C LYS A 66 -8.72 -6.38 -12.77
N GLY A 67 -7.70 -5.70 -12.27
CA GLY A 67 -7.22 -4.50 -12.91
C GLY A 67 -6.07 -3.82 -12.17
N GLU A 68 -5.53 -2.79 -12.80
CA GLU A 68 -4.30 -2.13 -12.37
C GLU A 68 -4.25 -0.66 -12.81
N TYR A 69 -3.52 0.14 -12.02
CA TYR A 69 -3.09 1.47 -12.39
C TYR A 69 -1.78 1.38 -13.17
N LEU A 70 -1.68 2.12 -14.27
CA LEU A 70 -0.48 2.18 -15.10
C LEU A 70 0.03 3.60 -15.19
N MET A 71 1.36 3.73 -15.12
CA MET A 71 2.02 5.02 -15.18
C MET A 71 3.31 4.91 -15.97
N LYS A 72 3.47 5.81 -16.95
CA LYS A 72 4.70 5.94 -17.75
C LYS A 72 5.16 7.37 -17.72
N TYR A 73 6.45 7.56 -17.48
CA TYR A 73 7.04 8.88 -17.45
C TYR A 73 8.28 8.92 -18.33
N ASN A 74 8.40 10.00 -19.10
CA ASN A 74 9.61 10.35 -19.83
C ASN A 74 9.92 11.83 -19.55
N GLY A 75 10.98 12.10 -18.79
CA GLY A 75 11.31 13.45 -18.37
C GLY A 75 12.36 13.50 -17.26
N GLU A 76 12.69 14.70 -16.81
CA GLU A 76 13.60 14.88 -15.69
C GLU A 76 13.00 14.29 -14.39
N PRO A 77 13.80 13.57 -13.58
CA PRO A 77 13.33 13.03 -12.31
C PRO A 77 12.74 14.11 -11.39
N PHE A 78 11.63 13.80 -10.73
CA PHE A 78 11.04 14.69 -9.74
C PHE A 78 10.45 13.92 -8.57
N LYS A 79 10.37 14.57 -7.40
CA LYS A 79 9.65 14.01 -6.26
C LYS A 79 8.16 14.33 -6.39
N GLY A 80 7.32 13.30 -6.31
CA GLY A 80 5.89 13.45 -6.53
C GLY A 80 5.04 12.59 -5.60
N ILE A 81 3.75 12.93 -5.57
CA ILE A 81 2.69 12.21 -4.87
C ILE A 81 1.75 11.65 -5.93
N VAL A 82 1.45 10.35 -5.85
CA VAL A 82 0.36 9.73 -6.61
C VAL A 82 -0.82 9.56 -5.67
N LEU A 83 -1.91 10.26 -5.97
CA LEU A 83 -3.17 10.24 -5.23
C LEU A 83 -4.18 9.37 -5.99
N TYR A 84 -4.69 8.36 -5.31
CA TYR A 84 -5.77 7.50 -5.78
C TYR A 84 -7.06 7.92 -5.09
N SER A 85 -8.12 8.20 -5.84
CA SER A 85 -9.43 8.48 -5.27
C SER A 85 -10.47 7.46 -5.69
N TYR A 86 -11.37 7.16 -4.77
CA TYR A 86 -12.41 6.16 -4.89
C TYR A 86 -13.76 6.81 -4.58
N SER A 87 -14.73 6.69 -5.48
CA SER A 87 -16.08 7.21 -5.27
C SER A 87 -17.12 6.26 -5.87
N ARG A 88 -18.36 6.38 -5.39
CA ARG A 88 -19.52 5.63 -5.87
C ARG A 88 -20.65 6.61 -6.15
N GLU A 89 -21.36 6.41 -7.25
CA GLU A 89 -22.54 7.21 -7.58
C GLU A 89 -23.56 7.19 -6.42
N GLY A 90 -24.05 8.37 -6.04
CA GLY A 90 -24.93 8.59 -4.88
C GLY A 90 -24.22 8.80 -3.54
N PHE A 91 -22.88 8.74 -3.50
CA PHE A 91 -22.04 8.97 -2.33
C PHE A 91 -20.85 9.90 -2.66
N GLU A 92 -21.04 10.87 -3.55
CA GLU A 92 -19.98 11.75 -4.05
C GLU A 92 -19.32 12.58 -2.94
N ASP A 93 -20.06 12.87 -1.86
CA ASP A 93 -19.57 13.56 -0.67
C ASP A 93 -18.61 12.71 0.20
N LYS A 94 -18.46 11.41 -0.11
CA LYS A 94 -17.68 10.44 0.69
C LYS A 94 -16.47 9.87 -0.06
N THR A 95 -15.86 10.67 -0.94
CA THR A 95 -14.67 10.25 -1.68
C THR A 95 -13.56 9.82 -0.71
N ALA A 96 -13.03 8.63 -0.93
CA ALA A 96 -11.90 8.10 -0.17
C ALA A 96 -10.61 8.22 -0.97
N TYR A 97 -9.48 8.27 -0.26
CA TYR A 97 -8.18 8.52 -0.85
C TYR A 97 -7.14 7.51 -0.38
N GLY A 98 -6.29 7.08 -1.30
CA GLY A 98 -5.02 6.40 -1.05
C GLY A 98 -3.88 7.23 -1.63
N LYS A 99 -2.68 7.17 -1.04
CA LYS A 99 -1.53 7.96 -1.52
C LYS A 99 -0.23 7.21 -1.41
N THR A 100 0.64 7.43 -2.39
CA THR A 100 2.06 7.07 -2.32
C THR A 100 2.89 8.28 -2.72
N ALA A 101 4.12 8.37 -2.19
CA ALA A 101 5.03 9.45 -2.51
C ALA A 101 6.41 8.87 -2.80
N GLY A 102 7.12 9.45 -3.75
CA GLY A 102 8.43 8.94 -4.14
C GLY A 102 9.07 9.72 -5.27
N LEU A 103 10.24 9.25 -5.68
CA LEU A 103 10.99 9.80 -6.80
C LEU A 103 10.48 9.17 -8.10
N ILE A 104 9.87 9.98 -8.95
CA ILE A 104 9.39 9.60 -10.29
C ILE A 104 10.52 9.90 -11.29
N LYS A 105 11.04 8.85 -11.93
CA LYS A 105 12.09 8.90 -12.96
C LYS A 105 11.57 8.39 -14.29
N THR A 106 12.26 8.72 -15.38
CA THR A 106 11.94 8.13 -16.69
C THR A 106 11.89 6.61 -16.61
N GLY A 107 10.77 6.04 -17.03
CA GLY A 107 10.52 4.62 -16.95
C GLY A 107 9.05 4.23 -17.07
N ASP A 108 8.86 2.93 -17.21
CA ASP A 108 7.57 2.27 -17.12
C ASP A 108 7.42 1.71 -15.70
N PHE A 109 6.43 2.20 -14.96
CA PHE A 109 6.17 1.79 -13.58
C PHE A 109 5.27 0.54 -13.50
N ASP A 110 4.94 -0.07 -14.65
CA ASP A 110 4.11 -1.27 -14.78
C ASP A 110 4.91 -2.55 -14.47
N SER A 111 6.25 -2.49 -14.48
CA SER A 111 7.12 -3.63 -14.19
C SER A 111 7.29 -3.86 -12.68
N PHE A 112 7.14 -5.11 -12.23
CA PHE A 112 7.47 -5.50 -10.85
C PHE A 112 8.99 -5.52 -10.68
N PRO A 113 9.57 -4.92 -9.62
CA PRO A 113 8.93 -4.26 -8.48
C PRO A 113 9.03 -2.71 -8.54
N SER A 114 7.95 -2.03 -8.89
CA SER A 114 7.82 -0.57 -8.73
C SER A 114 7.00 -0.25 -7.47
N ALA A 115 7.56 0.57 -6.56
CA ALA A 115 6.85 1.04 -5.37
C ALA A 115 5.64 1.96 -5.69
N LEU A 116 5.52 2.38 -6.95
CA LEU A 116 4.42 3.20 -7.44
C LEU A 116 3.33 2.35 -8.11
N ARG A 117 3.55 1.04 -8.28
CA ARG A 117 2.52 0.13 -8.80
C ARG A 117 1.50 -0.18 -7.71
N MET A 118 0.23 0.10 -7.98
CA MET A 118 -0.89 -0.28 -7.12
C MET A 118 -1.87 -1.12 -7.94
N GLY A 119 -2.31 -2.25 -7.37
CA GLY A 119 -3.41 -3.03 -7.93
C GLY A 119 -4.74 -2.31 -7.65
N LEU A 120 -5.74 -2.51 -8.51
CA LEU A 120 -7.09 -2.11 -8.16
C LEU A 120 -7.62 -3.05 -7.07
N ILE A 121 -8.24 -2.46 -6.07
CA ILE A 121 -8.95 -3.18 -5.01
C ILE A 121 -10.42 -2.79 -5.09
N ALA A 122 -11.30 -3.77 -4.89
CA ALA A 122 -12.70 -3.45 -4.75
C ALA A 122 -12.90 -2.71 -3.41
N PHE A 123 -13.98 -1.93 -3.34
CA PHE A 123 -14.32 -1.20 -2.14
C PHE A 123 -15.82 -1.12 -1.97
N ARG A 124 -16.24 -0.92 -0.73
CA ARG A 124 -17.61 -0.58 -0.40
C ARG A 124 -17.67 0.88 0.01
N MET A 125 -18.69 1.57 -0.49
CA MET A 125 -18.99 2.94 -0.13
C MET A 125 -20.50 3.02 0.09
N ASP A 126 -20.89 3.35 1.32
CA ASP A 126 -22.29 3.40 1.75
C ASP A 126 -22.50 4.56 2.75
N GLU A 127 -23.66 4.59 3.41
CA GLU A 127 -23.99 5.62 4.40
C GLU A 127 -22.97 5.70 5.56
N THR A 128 -22.32 4.59 5.88
CA THR A 128 -21.33 4.46 6.97
C THR A 128 -19.91 4.86 6.56
N GLY A 129 -19.67 5.10 5.27
CA GLY A 129 -18.42 5.61 4.71
C GLY A 129 -17.73 4.63 3.77
N PHE A 130 -16.41 4.78 3.64
CA PHE A 130 -15.56 3.94 2.81
C PHE A 130 -15.00 2.75 3.60
N ILE A 131 -15.11 1.56 3.03
CA ILE A 131 -14.46 0.35 3.52
C ILE A 131 -13.68 -0.25 2.35
N ALA A 132 -12.35 -0.27 2.46
CA ALA A 132 -11.53 -1.05 1.54
C ALA A 132 -11.95 -2.52 1.65
N GLY A 133 -12.37 -3.12 0.54
CA GLY A 133 -13.18 -4.33 0.55
C GLY A 133 -12.67 -5.36 -0.45
N GLY A 134 -11.73 -6.20 -0.01
CA GLY A 134 -11.36 -7.46 -0.67
C GLY A 134 -11.10 -7.40 -2.18
N ASP A 135 -11.24 -8.56 -2.80
CA ASP A 135 -11.01 -8.72 -4.24
C ASP A 135 -12.29 -8.47 -5.06
N SER A 136 -13.47 -8.21 -4.44
CA SER A 136 -14.78 -8.12 -5.12
C SER A 136 -15.72 -7.07 -4.52
N PHE A 137 -16.64 -6.51 -5.33
CA PHE A 137 -17.68 -5.57 -4.87
C PHE A 137 -18.85 -6.28 -4.17
N GLU A 138 -19.43 -5.65 -3.13
CA GLU A 138 -20.59 -6.18 -2.38
C GLU A 138 -21.94 -5.63 -2.86
N ASP A 139 -21.94 -4.45 -3.49
CA ASP A 139 -23.15 -3.74 -3.90
C ASP A 139 -23.11 -3.34 -5.38
N PRO A 140 -24.26 -3.31 -6.07
CA PRO A 140 -24.34 -2.80 -7.44
C PRO A 140 -24.23 -1.27 -7.47
N GLY A 141 -23.81 -0.72 -8.61
CA GLY A 141 -23.71 0.72 -8.85
C GLY A 141 -22.51 1.10 -9.70
N GLU A 142 -22.35 2.39 -9.94
CA GLU A 142 -21.19 2.94 -10.65
C GLU A 142 -20.09 3.30 -9.66
N TYR A 143 -18.90 2.74 -9.88
CA TYR A 143 -17.72 2.97 -9.05
C TYR A 143 -16.65 3.66 -9.88
N THR A 144 -16.16 4.81 -9.41
CA THR A 144 -15.16 5.61 -10.09
C THR A 144 -13.82 5.53 -9.37
N PHE A 145 -12.79 5.17 -10.13
CA PHE A 145 -11.40 5.17 -9.73
C PHE A 145 -10.67 6.30 -10.44
N THR A 146 -9.90 7.10 -9.71
CA THR A 146 -9.09 8.16 -10.29
C THR A 146 -7.67 8.07 -9.78
N MET A 147 -6.71 8.29 -10.65
CA MET A 147 -5.30 8.41 -10.32
C MET A 147 -4.80 9.78 -10.77
N SER A 148 -4.21 10.53 -9.85
CA SER A 148 -3.69 11.88 -10.08
C SER A 148 -2.25 11.97 -9.59
N VAL A 149 -1.38 12.62 -10.35
CA VAL A 149 0.04 12.79 -10.00
C VAL A 149 0.34 14.25 -9.75
N PHE A 150 0.97 14.54 -8.62
CA PHE A 150 1.38 15.87 -8.20
C PHE A 150 2.89 15.94 -8.08
N LYS A 151 3.48 17.02 -8.56
CA LYS A 151 4.90 17.31 -8.37
C LYS A 151 5.05 18.16 -7.11
N CYS A 152 5.87 17.71 -6.15
CA CYS A 152 5.92 18.33 -4.83
C CYS A 152 6.39 19.80 -4.85
N SER A 153 7.31 20.15 -5.76
CA SER A 153 7.73 21.54 -5.95
C SER A 153 6.60 22.47 -6.37
N ASP A 154 5.61 21.94 -7.11
CA ASP A 154 4.53 22.73 -7.70
C ASP A 154 3.43 22.99 -6.66
N ILE A 155 3.36 22.15 -5.62
CA ILE A 155 2.46 22.30 -4.47
C ILE A 155 3.16 22.89 -3.23
N GLY A 156 4.38 23.39 -3.39
CA GLY A 156 5.13 24.10 -2.34
C GLY A 156 5.67 23.23 -1.22
N LEU A 157 5.81 21.92 -1.43
CA LEU A 157 6.40 21.00 -0.46
C LEU A 157 7.89 20.78 -0.75
N ASP A 158 8.70 20.77 0.29
CA ASP A 158 10.10 20.38 0.19
C ASP A 158 10.28 18.85 0.12
N GLU A 159 11.54 18.38 0.06
CA GLU A 159 11.81 16.96 0.02
C GLU A 159 11.38 16.20 1.29
N GLU A 160 11.41 16.79 2.48
CA GLU A 160 11.02 16.08 3.71
C GLU A 160 9.49 16.01 3.85
N GLU A 161 8.80 17.09 3.49
CA GLU A 161 7.35 17.21 3.56
C GLU A 161 6.64 16.40 2.49
N CYS A 162 7.27 16.24 1.32
CA CYS A 162 6.77 15.43 0.21
C CYS A 162 6.76 13.94 0.57
N SER A 163 5.68 13.50 1.20
CA SER A 163 5.57 12.17 1.79
C SER A 163 4.14 11.63 1.67
N ALA A 164 3.99 10.33 1.89
CA ALA A 164 2.66 9.71 2.01
C ALA A 164 1.91 10.16 3.28
N ARG A 165 2.42 11.12 4.07
CA ARG A 165 1.73 11.69 5.23
C ARG A 165 1.13 13.06 4.96
N THR A 166 1.46 13.70 3.84
CA THR A 166 0.89 14.99 3.43
C THR A 166 -0.64 14.91 3.41
N PRO A 167 -1.37 15.81 4.10
CA PRO A 167 -2.84 15.76 4.14
C PRO A 167 -3.48 15.86 2.75
N GLU A 168 -4.50 15.04 2.49
CA GLU A 168 -5.21 14.98 1.22
C GLU A 168 -5.93 16.29 0.93
N GLU A 169 -6.57 16.87 1.95
CA GLU A 169 -7.25 18.17 1.88
C GLU A 169 -6.31 19.31 1.43
N PHE A 170 -5.01 19.20 1.73
CA PHE A 170 -4.01 20.14 1.25
C PHE A 170 -3.73 19.92 -0.24
N ILE A 171 -3.45 18.67 -0.64
CA ILE A 171 -3.11 18.28 -2.02
C ILE A 171 -4.24 18.66 -3.00
N LEU A 172 -5.49 18.48 -2.58
CA LEU A 172 -6.68 18.75 -3.41
C LEU A 172 -6.89 20.23 -3.76
N ASN A 173 -6.12 21.15 -3.16
CA ASN A 173 -6.15 22.58 -3.52
C ASN A 173 -5.30 22.92 -4.75
N PHE A 174 -4.59 21.94 -5.32
CA PHE A 174 -3.68 22.13 -6.44
C PHE A 174 -4.12 21.33 -7.66
N GLU A 175 -3.75 21.80 -8.86
CA GLU A 175 -3.98 21.06 -10.09
C GLU A 175 -2.94 19.93 -10.23
N PRO A 176 -3.35 18.69 -10.55
CA PRO A 176 -2.42 17.61 -10.79
C PRO A 176 -1.66 17.82 -12.11
N LEU A 177 -0.42 17.33 -12.17
CA LEU A 177 0.38 17.30 -13.39
C LEU A 177 -0.31 16.49 -14.49
N ASN A 178 -0.94 15.38 -14.11
CA ASN A 178 -1.85 14.62 -14.96
C ASN A 178 -2.84 13.85 -14.08
N SER A 179 -4.02 13.56 -14.62
CA SER A 179 -5.07 12.78 -13.95
C SER A 179 -5.81 11.91 -14.96
N VAL A 180 -6.18 10.70 -14.53
CA VAL A 180 -7.04 9.79 -15.29
C VAL A 180 -8.12 9.27 -14.37
N SER A 181 -9.36 9.18 -14.89
CA SER A 181 -10.49 8.63 -14.17
C SER A 181 -11.20 7.59 -15.04
N LYS A 182 -11.67 6.52 -14.41
CA LYS A 182 -12.43 5.47 -15.09
C LYS A 182 -13.47 4.89 -14.15
N THR A 183 -14.64 4.61 -14.72
CA THR A 183 -15.79 4.08 -14.00
C THR A 183 -16.02 2.63 -14.40
N ILE A 184 -16.46 1.82 -13.44
CA ILE A 184 -16.92 0.45 -13.65
C ILE A 184 -18.36 0.31 -13.15
N THR A 185 -19.20 -0.33 -13.97
CA THR A 185 -20.57 -0.67 -13.62
C THR A 185 -20.62 -2.01 -12.89
N VAL A 186 -21.02 -2.02 -11.63
CA VAL A 186 -21.23 -3.24 -10.86
C VAL A 186 -22.70 -3.63 -10.96
N VAL A 187 -22.99 -4.82 -11.49
CA VAL A 187 -24.35 -5.34 -11.71
C VAL A 187 -24.65 -6.54 -10.81
N GLY A 188 -25.93 -6.76 -10.53
CA GLY A 188 -26.41 -7.89 -9.73
C GLY A 188 -27.23 -7.43 -8.53
N GLU A 189 -27.73 -8.39 -7.78
CA GLU A 189 -28.39 -8.09 -6.51
C GLU A 189 -27.32 -7.79 -5.46
N SER A 190 -27.55 -6.74 -4.67
CA SER A 190 -26.75 -6.51 -3.47
C SER A 190 -26.74 -7.79 -2.65
N VAL A 191 -25.58 -8.22 -2.16
CA VAL A 191 -25.54 -9.32 -1.20
C VAL A 191 -26.18 -8.80 0.07
N SER A 192 -27.50 -8.98 0.19
CA SER A 192 -28.23 -8.72 1.42
C SER A 192 -27.55 -9.56 2.49
N LYS A 193 -26.76 -8.90 3.33
CA LYS A 193 -26.29 -9.46 4.59
C LYS A 193 -27.51 -9.56 5.49
N GLU A 194 -28.44 -10.47 5.18
CA GLU A 194 -29.11 -11.19 6.26
C GLU A 194 -27.97 -11.70 7.11
N ALA A 195 -27.85 -11.16 8.33
CA ALA A 195 -26.86 -11.54 9.31
C ALA A 195 -26.95 -13.06 9.45
N THR A 196 -26.16 -13.77 8.66
CA THR A 196 -26.18 -15.22 8.65
C THR A 196 -25.41 -15.55 9.91
N THR A 197 -26.16 -15.77 10.98
CA THR A 197 -25.63 -16.41 12.19
C THR A 197 -24.74 -17.56 11.71
N PRO A 198 -23.45 -17.61 12.09
CA PRO A 198 -22.53 -18.59 11.54
C PRO A 198 -23.08 -19.99 11.77
N THR A 199 -23.60 -20.65 10.74
CA THR A 199 -24.22 -21.97 10.85
C THR A 199 -23.19 -23.08 10.81
N GLU A 200 -22.02 -22.86 10.20
CA GLU A 200 -20.92 -23.82 10.21
C GLU A 200 -19.86 -23.45 11.27
N LYS A 201 -19.80 -24.26 12.33
CA LYS A 201 -18.75 -24.22 13.35
C LYS A 201 -17.61 -25.15 12.90
N THR A 202 -16.46 -24.60 12.55
CA THR A 202 -15.27 -25.41 12.26
C THR A 202 -14.56 -25.76 13.57
N VAL A 203 -14.66 -27.01 14.01
CA VAL A 203 -14.00 -27.48 15.24
C VAL A 203 -12.65 -28.09 14.88
N LEU A 204 -11.59 -27.69 15.59
CA LEU A 204 -10.24 -28.27 15.51
C LEU A 204 -10.32 -29.70 16.03
N ASP A 205 -10.26 -30.66 15.12
CA ASP A 205 -10.25 -32.09 15.41
C ASP A 205 -8.90 -32.68 14.95
N CYS A 206 -7.83 -32.16 15.53
CA CYS A 206 -6.47 -32.63 15.28
C CYS A 206 -6.04 -33.51 16.45
N ASP A 207 -5.80 -34.79 16.21
CA ASP A 207 -5.24 -35.69 17.24
C ASP A 207 -3.77 -35.28 17.51
N VAL A 208 -3.50 -34.92 18.76
CA VAL A 208 -2.18 -34.49 19.25
C VAL A 208 -1.13 -35.60 19.16
N LYS A 209 -1.57 -36.85 19.08
CA LYS A 209 -0.72 -38.03 18.89
C LYS A 209 -0.44 -38.33 17.42
N ASP A 210 -1.17 -37.70 16.50
CA ASP A 210 -0.93 -37.85 15.06
C ASP A 210 0.37 -37.13 14.67
N PRO A 211 1.32 -37.78 13.99
CA PRO A 211 2.51 -37.12 13.42
C PRO A 211 2.20 -35.91 12.53
N LYS A 212 0.97 -35.80 12.00
CA LYS A 212 0.47 -34.68 11.18
C LYS A 212 -0.23 -33.59 11.99
N TYR A 213 -0.22 -33.64 13.32
CA TYR A 213 -0.84 -32.63 14.18
C TYR A 213 -0.45 -31.20 13.79
N GLY A 214 0.84 -30.95 13.50
CA GLY A 214 1.33 -29.64 13.06
C GLY A 214 0.75 -29.17 11.71
N GLU A 215 0.62 -30.07 10.73
CA GLU A 215 -0.01 -29.76 9.44
C GLU A 215 -1.52 -29.48 9.60
N CYS A 216 -2.20 -30.29 10.41
CA CYS A 216 -3.62 -30.12 10.72
C CYS A 216 -3.85 -28.75 11.38
N THR A 217 -3.09 -28.44 12.41
CA THR A 217 -3.16 -27.17 13.15
C THR A 217 -2.89 -25.96 12.25
N SER A 218 -1.91 -26.06 11.36
CA SER A 218 -1.58 -24.97 10.42
C SER A 218 -2.74 -24.66 9.47
N LYS A 219 -3.53 -25.65 9.04
CA LYS A 219 -4.70 -25.42 8.18
C LYS A 219 -5.77 -24.59 8.88
N PHE A 220 -5.99 -24.83 10.17
CA PHE A 220 -6.94 -24.05 10.96
C PHE A 220 -6.47 -22.63 11.20
N LEU A 221 -5.17 -22.43 11.45
CA LEU A 221 -4.59 -21.10 11.59
C LEU A 221 -4.74 -20.30 10.29
N ASN A 222 -4.40 -20.91 9.14
CA ASN A 222 -4.55 -20.28 7.83
C ASN A 222 -6.01 -19.90 7.53
N LEU A 223 -6.96 -20.81 7.83
CA LEU A 223 -8.38 -20.55 7.64
C LEU A 223 -8.87 -19.41 8.55
N PHE A 224 -8.43 -19.40 9.81
CA PHE A 224 -8.74 -18.30 10.71
C PHE A 224 -8.15 -16.98 10.19
N GLU A 225 -6.89 -16.97 9.73
CA GLU A 225 -6.23 -15.77 9.21
C GLU A 225 -6.95 -15.21 7.98
N GLU A 226 -7.36 -16.09 7.06
CA GLU A 226 -8.14 -15.70 5.89
C GLU A 226 -9.49 -15.08 6.30
N ASN A 227 -10.22 -15.74 7.21
CA ASN A 227 -11.49 -15.23 7.73
C ASN A 227 -11.31 -13.91 8.49
N LEU A 228 -10.23 -13.77 9.27
CA LEU A 228 -9.87 -12.56 10.00
C LEU A 228 -9.60 -11.40 9.04
N ARG A 229 -8.76 -11.62 8.02
CA ARG A 229 -8.40 -10.62 7.00
C ARG A 229 -9.65 -10.04 6.34
N LEU A 230 -10.56 -10.92 5.95
CA LEU A 230 -11.82 -10.57 5.29
C LEU A 230 -12.90 -10.11 6.28
N CYS A 231 -12.68 -10.27 7.58
CA CYS A 231 -13.69 -10.17 8.62
C CYS A 231 -14.98 -10.95 8.27
N LYS A 232 -14.79 -12.18 7.76
CA LYS A 232 -15.89 -13.03 7.33
C LYS A 232 -16.56 -13.67 8.55
N PRO A 233 -17.89 -13.53 8.71
CA PRO A 233 -18.62 -14.21 9.77
C PRO A 233 -18.30 -15.70 9.78
N SER A 234 -17.76 -16.18 10.90
CA SER A 234 -17.26 -17.56 11.03
C SER A 234 -17.09 -17.90 12.50
N LYS A 235 -17.19 -19.19 12.82
CA LYS A 235 -17.03 -19.68 14.18
C LYS A 235 -16.16 -20.92 14.16
N GLY A 236 -15.24 -21.02 15.10
CA GLY A 236 -14.41 -22.21 15.18
C GLY A 236 -13.47 -22.21 16.36
N THR A 237 -12.36 -22.93 16.21
CA THR A 237 -11.31 -23.02 17.21
C THR A 237 -9.95 -22.90 16.55
N THR A 238 -9.00 -22.30 17.24
CA THR A 238 -7.69 -21.95 16.68
C THR A 238 -6.65 -21.83 17.80
N PRO A 239 -5.40 -22.27 17.58
CA PRO A 239 -4.29 -21.95 18.47
C PRO A 239 -3.64 -20.65 18.01
N ILE A 240 -3.86 -19.55 18.73
CA ILE A 240 -3.34 -18.23 18.37
C ILE A 240 -2.59 -17.61 19.52
N GLY A 241 -1.30 -17.35 19.28
CA GLY A 241 -0.41 -16.67 20.21
C GLY A 241 0.65 -17.61 20.74
N TRP A 242 0.77 -17.71 22.07
CA TRP A 242 1.83 -18.39 22.82
C TRP A 242 1.72 -19.94 22.76
N GLU A 243 0.90 -20.44 21.84
CA GLU A 243 0.03 -21.59 22.06
C GLU A 243 0.25 -22.68 21.00
N PRO A 244 1.50 -23.10 20.81
CA PRO A 244 1.74 -24.54 20.86
C PRO A 244 2.43 -24.97 22.17
N ALA A 245 3.04 -24.03 22.90
CA ALA A 245 3.89 -24.35 24.05
C ALA A 245 3.10 -24.60 25.36
N VAL A 246 1.87 -24.09 25.47
CA VAL A 246 1.05 -24.12 26.69
C VAL A 246 -0.32 -24.81 26.54
N GLY A 247 -0.61 -25.46 25.41
CA GLY A 247 -1.84 -26.26 25.26
C GLY A 247 -3.16 -25.50 25.24
N ILE A 248 -3.11 -24.17 25.12
CA ILE A 248 -4.30 -23.33 25.07
C ILE A 248 -4.90 -23.39 23.66
N ILE A 249 -6.18 -23.74 23.58
CA ILE A 249 -6.96 -23.62 22.35
C ILE A 249 -8.05 -22.59 22.59
N ARG A 250 -8.16 -21.62 21.68
CA ARG A 250 -9.20 -20.59 21.72
C ARG A 250 -10.36 -21.02 20.85
N GLY A 251 -11.57 -20.91 21.36
CA GLY A 251 -12.75 -20.77 20.52
C GLY A 251 -12.85 -19.33 20.03
N TYR A 252 -13.30 -19.15 18.79
CA TYR A 252 -13.53 -17.83 18.21
C TYR A 252 -14.87 -17.76 17.49
N GLU A 253 -15.42 -16.55 17.42
CA GLU A 253 -16.58 -16.20 16.61
C GLU A 253 -16.36 -14.81 16.02
N ILE A 254 -16.06 -14.75 14.72
CA ILE A 254 -16.02 -13.51 13.96
C ILE A 254 -17.47 -13.13 13.66
N LEU A 255 -17.93 -12.00 14.18
CA LEU A 255 -19.28 -11.48 13.99
C LEU A 255 -19.42 -10.67 12.69
N GLY A 256 -18.30 -10.33 12.07
CA GLY A 256 -18.24 -9.46 10.91
C GLY A 256 -17.89 -8.01 11.26
N VAL A 257 -18.01 -7.13 10.27
CA VAL A 257 -17.73 -5.71 10.42
C VAL A 257 -18.90 -5.02 11.11
N GLN A 258 -18.65 -4.33 12.22
CA GLN A 258 -19.60 -3.47 12.93
C GLN A 258 -18.92 -2.15 13.27
N ASN A 259 -19.55 -1.02 12.94
CA ASN A 259 -18.97 0.33 13.15
C ASN A 259 -17.55 0.44 12.59
N ASN A 260 -17.33 -0.02 11.36
CA ASN A 260 -16.02 -0.05 10.67
C ASN A 260 -14.91 -0.88 11.34
N LEU A 261 -15.24 -1.69 12.36
CA LEU A 261 -14.31 -2.58 13.04
C LEU A 261 -14.73 -4.03 12.87
N CYS A 262 -13.75 -4.92 12.71
CA CYS A 262 -14.01 -6.35 12.75
C CYS A 262 -14.22 -6.79 14.20
N VAL A 263 -15.39 -7.32 14.52
CA VAL A 263 -15.73 -7.73 15.89
C VAL A 263 -15.59 -9.24 16.02
N ILE A 264 -14.83 -9.68 17.02
CA ILE A 264 -14.50 -11.09 17.24
C ILE A 264 -14.68 -11.41 18.71
N ASN A 265 -15.43 -12.47 19.01
CA ASN A 265 -15.50 -13.03 20.35
C ASN A 265 -14.50 -14.17 20.48
N PHE A 266 -13.81 -14.23 21.63
CA PHE A 266 -12.90 -15.32 21.99
C PHE A 266 -13.27 -15.89 23.36
N TRP A 267 -13.01 -17.19 23.53
CA TRP A 267 -13.07 -17.90 24.81
C TRP A 267 -12.02 -19.02 24.84
N PHE A 268 -11.57 -19.43 26.02
CA PHE A 268 -10.70 -20.61 26.15
C PHE A 268 -11.53 -21.90 26.17
N LEU A 269 -10.98 -22.94 25.57
CA LEU A 269 -11.50 -24.29 25.67
C LEU A 269 -10.78 -25.02 26.80
N ASP A 270 -11.52 -25.87 27.50
CA ASP A 270 -10.95 -26.81 28.45
C ASP A 270 -10.27 -27.95 27.67
N THR A 271 -8.95 -28.01 27.74
CA THR A 271 -8.14 -28.97 27.00
C THR A 271 -7.43 -29.99 27.91
N ARG A 272 -7.81 -30.05 29.20
CA ARG A 272 -7.18 -30.91 30.21
C ARG A 272 -7.20 -32.40 29.84
N ASP A 273 -8.29 -32.84 29.22
CA ASP A 273 -8.45 -34.22 28.75
C ASP A 273 -7.63 -34.53 27.48
N ILE A 274 -7.25 -33.49 26.74
CA ILE A 274 -6.53 -33.60 25.46
C ILE A 274 -5.01 -33.50 25.69
N PHE A 275 -4.57 -32.62 26.59
CA PHE A 275 -3.16 -32.40 26.92
C PHE A 275 -2.89 -32.59 28.43
N PRO A 276 -2.95 -33.82 28.96
CA PRO A 276 -2.79 -34.07 30.40
C PRO A 276 -1.39 -33.72 30.94
N GLU A 277 -0.40 -33.54 30.05
CA GLU A 277 0.98 -33.21 30.41
C GLU A 277 1.29 -31.70 30.38
N MET A 278 0.34 -30.86 29.96
CA MET A 278 0.52 -29.41 29.90
C MET A 278 -0.03 -28.73 31.16
N GLU A 279 0.53 -27.56 31.49
CA GLU A 279 0.06 -26.77 32.63
C GLU A 279 -1.38 -26.31 32.37
N ASN A 280 -2.27 -26.64 33.31
CA ASN A 280 -3.69 -26.41 33.13
C ASN A 280 -4.01 -24.92 33.15
N ILE A 281 -4.88 -24.49 32.24
CA ILE A 281 -5.49 -23.16 32.29
C ILE A 281 -6.24 -23.03 33.63
N PRO A 282 -6.01 -21.96 34.42
CA PRO A 282 -6.80 -21.69 35.60
C PRO A 282 -8.31 -21.72 35.33
N ASP A 283 -9.07 -22.38 36.20
CA ASP A 283 -10.54 -22.46 36.07
C ASP A 283 -11.20 -21.07 36.03
N THR A 284 -10.53 -20.04 36.58
CA THR A 284 -10.99 -18.64 36.55
C THR A 284 -11.06 -18.04 35.15
N LEU A 285 -10.31 -18.59 34.19
CA LEU A 285 -10.31 -18.17 32.79
C LEU A 285 -11.33 -18.93 31.94
N LEU A 286 -11.79 -20.10 32.40
CA LEU A 286 -12.79 -20.90 31.70
C LEU A 286 -14.19 -20.27 31.79
N ASN A 287 -15.06 -20.58 30.83
CA ASN A 287 -16.45 -20.07 30.75
C ASN A 287 -16.58 -18.54 30.69
N LYS A 288 -15.50 -17.83 30.35
CA LYS A 288 -15.50 -16.39 30.10
C LYS A 288 -15.25 -16.12 28.62
N GLN A 289 -15.68 -14.94 28.19
CA GLN A 289 -15.47 -14.46 26.84
C GLN A 289 -14.84 -13.07 26.87
N MET A 290 -14.12 -12.75 25.80
CA MET A 290 -13.70 -11.39 25.48
C MET A 290 -14.15 -11.05 24.06
N THR A 291 -14.39 -9.78 23.82
CA THR A 291 -14.69 -9.23 22.51
C THR A 291 -13.58 -8.30 22.10
N CYS A 292 -13.00 -8.54 20.93
CA CYS A 292 -11.92 -7.75 20.35
C CYS A 292 -12.41 -7.05 19.08
N LYS A 293 -11.89 -5.85 18.85
CA LYS A 293 -12.28 -5.01 17.71
C LYS A 293 -11.05 -4.54 16.93
N TYR A 294 -10.99 -4.87 15.64
CA TYR A 294 -9.82 -4.59 14.81
C TYR A 294 -10.18 -3.79 13.56
N SER A 295 -9.44 -2.71 13.32
CA SER A 295 -9.46 -2.02 12.02
C SER A 295 -8.84 -2.90 10.92
N THR A 296 -9.00 -2.55 9.64
CA THR A 296 -8.46 -3.32 8.52
C THR A 296 -6.95 -3.54 8.63
N SER A 297 -6.18 -2.55 9.09
CA SER A 297 -4.73 -2.65 9.28
C SER A 297 -4.30 -3.49 10.49
N GLU A 298 -5.21 -3.80 11.40
CA GLU A 298 -4.93 -4.55 12.64
C GLU A 298 -5.39 -6.01 12.58
N ARG A 299 -5.98 -6.46 11.46
CA ARG A 299 -6.48 -7.83 11.28
C ARG A 299 -5.33 -8.81 10.98
N THR A 300 -4.40 -8.93 11.92
CA THR A 300 -3.27 -9.86 11.84
C THR A 300 -3.27 -10.82 13.04
N ILE A 301 -2.64 -11.98 12.87
CA ILE A 301 -2.52 -12.97 13.94
C ILE A 301 -1.77 -12.39 15.15
N GLU A 302 -0.74 -11.57 14.92
CA GLU A 302 0.06 -10.96 15.99
C GLU A 302 -0.78 -10.01 16.85
N LYS A 303 -1.63 -9.19 16.22
CA LYS A 303 -2.53 -8.28 16.93
C LYS A 303 -3.59 -9.03 17.73
N VAL A 304 -4.15 -10.08 17.15
CA VAL A 304 -5.11 -10.95 17.85
C VAL A 304 -4.45 -11.69 19.03
N ALA A 305 -3.24 -12.19 18.83
CA ALA A 305 -2.47 -12.89 19.85
C ALA A 305 -2.12 -11.98 21.03
N ALA A 306 -1.81 -10.71 20.77
CA ALA A 306 -1.52 -9.70 21.79
C ALA A 306 -2.77 -9.28 22.59
N THR A 307 -3.98 -9.68 22.17
CA THR A 307 -5.25 -9.27 22.77
C THR A 307 -5.46 -7.74 22.79
N ASP A 308 -4.87 -7.06 21.80
CA ASP A 308 -5.07 -5.62 21.60
C ASP A 308 -6.55 -5.31 21.33
N ASN A 309 -7.05 -4.18 21.83
CA ASN A 309 -8.44 -3.73 21.63
C ASN A 309 -9.51 -4.76 22.06
N CYS A 310 -9.17 -5.65 22.99
CA CYS A 310 -10.09 -6.59 23.61
C CYS A 310 -10.72 -6.02 24.88
N THR A 311 -11.93 -6.46 25.19
CA THR A 311 -12.67 -6.10 26.41
C THR A 311 -13.49 -7.29 26.89
N GLY A 312 -13.88 -7.28 28.16
CA GLY A 312 -14.82 -8.24 28.74
C GLY A 312 -14.18 -9.18 29.77
N PRO A 313 -14.99 -10.04 30.41
CA PRO A 313 -14.58 -10.76 31.61
C PRO A 313 -13.34 -11.65 31.45
N LEU A 314 -13.14 -12.23 30.26
CA LEU A 314 -11.94 -13.02 29.99
C LEU A 314 -10.69 -12.14 29.91
N TYR A 315 -10.79 -11.00 29.23
CA TYR A 315 -9.68 -10.06 29.08
C TYR A 315 -9.23 -9.50 30.45
N ASP A 316 -10.20 -9.13 31.30
CA ASP A 316 -9.91 -8.65 32.66
C ASP A 316 -9.18 -9.70 33.50
N GLU A 317 -9.51 -10.98 33.33
CA GLU A 317 -8.88 -12.08 34.05
C GLU A 317 -7.49 -12.42 33.50
N ILE A 318 -7.31 -12.39 32.18
CA ILE A 318 -6.00 -12.52 31.52
C ILE A 318 -5.07 -11.41 32.05
N ASN A 319 -5.53 -10.16 32.08
CA ASN A 319 -4.75 -9.05 32.59
C ASN A 319 -4.42 -9.19 34.08
N ARG A 320 -5.32 -9.72 34.91
CA ARG A 320 -5.00 -9.99 36.32
C ARG A 320 -3.96 -11.10 36.48
N PHE A 321 -3.96 -12.08 35.58
CA PHE A 321 -3.08 -13.23 35.65
C PHE A 321 -1.68 -12.93 35.12
N PHE A 322 -1.57 -12.17 34.03
CA PHE A 322 -0.30 -11.86 33.35
C PHE A 322 0.21 -10.44 33.58
N GLY A 323 -0.69 -9.49 33.89
CA GLY A 323 -0.32 -8.15 34.33
C GLY A 323 -0.02 -8.20 35.81
N GLU A 324 1.26 -8.37 36.14
CA GLU A 324 1.78 -8.16 37.49
C GLU A 324 1.23 -6.83 38.07
N GLU A 325 0.71 -6.87 39.30
CA GLU A 325 0.65 -5.68 40.17
C GLU A 325 2.06 -5.13 40.43
#